data_AF-A0AAD5M975-F1
#
_entry.id   AF-A0AAD5M975-F1
#
_cell.length_a   1.000
_cell.length_b   1.000
_cell.length_c   1.000
_cell.angle_alpha   90.00
_cell.angle_beta   90.00
_cell.angle_gamma   90.00
#
_symmetry.space_group_name_H-M   'P 1'
#
loop_
_entity.id
_entity.type
_entity.pdbx_description
1 polymer ?
#
loop_
_entity_poly.entity_id
_entity_poly.type
_entity_poly.pdbx_seq_one_letter_code
_entity_poly.pdbx_strand_id
1 'polypeptide(L)'
;MLRSANHRGSISVAVGPGAAGAALSEETRKRHRESKKRMESADFTQLLLFQAHDLEQRVEDMPLHLHARAIPPCWRREIVQHLTPILHQLRFCRRRVINAWRLLLPPFDRANLHEYEQRLQQFHQSVRLLDQALDECDTQVTAAERHGASAFLQRWYRNLLAKRGFYTKTLQLSRHHRGLIPGIFSRGT
;
A
#
# COMPACT_ATOMS: atom_id res chain seq x y z
N MET A 1 28.87 -61.58 2.73
CA MET A 1 29.49 -61.43 1.39
C MET A 1 28.46 -61.80 0.33
N LEU A 2 27.81 -60.82 -0.29
CA LEU A 2 26.97 -61.02 -1.48
C LEU A 2 27.29 -59.86 -2.44
N ARG A 3 27.73 -60.23 -3.64
CA ARG A 3 28.31 -59.35 -4.65
C ARG A 3 27.25 -58.49 -5.33
N SER A 4 27.54 -57.20 -5.39
CA SER A 4 26.87 -56.17 -6.18
C SER A 4 26.96 -56.48 -7.68
N ALA A 5 25.83 -56.56 -8.37
CA ALA A 5 25.76 -56.59 -9.83
C ALA A 5 25.53 -55.15 -10.34
N ASN A 6 26.63 -54.43 -10.58
CA ASN A 6 26.61 -53.16 -11.30
C ASN A 6 26.53 -53.41 -12.81
N HIS A 7 25.33 -53.34 -13.38
CA HIS A 7 25.19 -53.15 -14.83
C HIS A 7 25.42 -51.67 -15.17
N ARG A 8 26.70 -51.31 -15.40
CA ARG A 8 27.05 -50.12 -16.17
C ARG A 8 26.79 -50.42 -17.64
N GLY A 9 25.63 -49.99 -18.14
CA GLY A 9 25.41 -49.83 -19.57
C GLY A 9 26.28 -48.67 -20.07
N SER A 10 27.36 -48.99 -20.78
CA SER A 10 28.20 -48.02 -21.48
C SER A 10 27.42 -47.46 -22.67
N ILE A 11 26.84 -46.27 -22.52
CA ILE A 11 26.30 -45.49 -23.64
C ILE A 11 27.48 -44.78 -24.29
N SER A 12 28.08 -45.42 -25.30
CA SER A 12 29.00 -44.78 -26.23
C SER A 12 28.22 -43.83 -27.14
N VAL A 13 28.17 -42.55 -26.79
CA VAL A 13 27.70 -41.48 -27.69
C VAL A 13 28.86 -41.09 -28.60
N ALA A 14 28.78 -41.51 -29.86
CA ALA A 14 29.63 -40.99 -30.93
C ALA A 14 29.28 -39.51 -31.14
N VAL A 15 30.25 -38.63 -30.87
CA VAL A 15 30.14 -37.19 -31.13
C VAL A 15 30.55 -36.94 -32.59
N GLY A 16 29.58 -36.89 -33.48
CA GLY A 16 29.77 -36.33 -34.82
C GLY A 16 29.72 -34.79 -34.78
N PRO A 17 30.49 -34.08 -35.62
CA PRO A 17 30.48 -32.62 -35.67
C PRO A 17 29.23 -32.15 -36.43
N GLY A 18 28.14 -32.04 -35.70
CA GLY A 18 26.84 -31.56 -36.17
C GLY A 18 26.15 -30.72 -35.10
N ALA A 19 26.82 -29.68 -34.63
CA ALA A 19 26.21 -28.68 -33.75
C ALA A 19 25.28 -27.78 -34.58
N ALA A 20 24.01 -28.14 -34.68
CA ALA A 20 22.95 -27.23 -35.10
C ALA A 20 21.65 -27.59 -34.35
N GLY A 21 21.44 -26.91 -33.22
CA GLY A 21 20.12 -26.69 -32.60
C GLY A 21 19.24 -27.93 -32.45
N ALA A 22 19.54 -28.79 -31.48
CA ALA A 22 18.52 -29.69 -30.95
C ALA A 22 17.43 -28.82 -30.31
N ALA A 23 16.41 -28.48 -31.10
CA ALA A 23 15.20 -27.85 -30.63
C ALA A 23 14.70 -28.68 -29.45
N LEU A 24 14.78 -28.13 -28.24
CA LEU A 24 14.16 -28.73 -27.05
C LEU A 24 12.78 -29.24 -27.45
N SER A 25 12.48 -30.51 -27.13
CA SER A 25 11.17 -31.07 -27.45
C SER A 25 10.09 -30.12 -26.94
N GLU A 26 8.98 -30.00 -27.68
CA GLU A 26 7.93 -29.04 -27.35
C GLU A 26 7.42 -29.21 -25.91
N GLU A 27 7.43 -30.45 -25.41
CA GLU A 27 7.14 -30.81 -24.03
C GLU A 27 8.17 -30.23 -23.04
N THR A 28 9.47 -30.25 -23.36
CA THR A 28 10.52 -29.65 -22.52
C THR A 28 10.39 -28.12 -22.48
N ARG A 29 10.06 -27.50 -23.62
CA ARG A 29 9.80 -26.04 -23.69
C ARG A 29 8.59 -25.65 -22.86
N LYS A 30 7.50 -26.43 -22.93
CA LYS A 30 6.28 -26.22 -22.15
C LYS A 30 6.57 -26.30 -20.65
N ARG A 31 7.29 -27.34 -20.19
CA ARG A 31 7.70 -27.47 -18.77
C ARG A 31 8.57 -26.31 -18.32
N HIS A 32 9.52 -25.86 -19.15
CA HIS A 32 10.35 -24.71 -18.84
C HIS A 32 9.52 -23.42 -18.68
N ARG A 33 8.56 -23.16 -19.57
CA ARG A 33 7.64 -22.01 -19.45
C ARG A 33 6.80 -22.06 -18.17
N GLU A 34 6.29 -23.24 -17.82
CA GLU A 34 5.48 -23.43 -16.61
C GLU A 34 6.30 -23.32 -15.33
N SER A 35 7.55 -23.80 -15.33
CA SER A 35 8.50 -23.59 -14.23
C SER A 35 8.81 -22.10 -14.05
N LYS A 36 9.04 -21.39 -15.15
CA LYS A 36 9.31 -19.94 -15.13
C LYS A 36 8.15 -19.16 -14.50
N LYS A 37 6.91 -19.45 -14.89
CA LYS A 37 5.72 -18.81 -14.32
C LYS A 37 5.56 -19.04 -12.82
N ARG A 38 5.87 -20.25 -12.34
CA ARG A 38 5.84 -20.56 -10.90
C ARG A 38 6.89 -19.79 -10.13
N MET A 39 8.09 -19.66 -10.70
CA MET A 39 9.16 -18.85 -10.13
C MET A 39 8.75 -17.36 -10.07
N GLU A 40 8.23 -16.81 -11.16
CA GLU A 40 7.70 -15.43 -11.20
C GLU A 40 6.60 -15.21 -10.15
N SER A 41 5.71 -16.19 -9.95
CA SER A 41 4.66 -16.13 -8.92
C SER A 41 5.23 -16.16 -7.50
N ALA A 42 6.29 -16.95 -7.27
CA ALA A 42 6.98 -17.00 -5.98
C ALA A 42 7.71 -15.69 -5.67
N ASP A 43 8.44 -15.15 -6.65
CA ASP A 43 9.13 -13.86 -6.53
C ASP A 43 8.16 -12.72 -6.24
N PHE A 44 7.03 -12.68 -6.98
CA PHE A 44 5.99 -11.69 -6.75
C PHE A 44 5.32 -11.86 -5.38
N THR A 45 5.15 -13.09 -4.92
CA THR A 45 4.64 -13.36 -3.56
C THR A 45 5.58 -12.79 -2.50
N GLN A 46 6.89 -13.03 -2.65
CA GLN A 46 7.89 -12.53 -1.70
C GLN A 46 7.86 -10.99 -1.65
N LEU A 47 7.80 -10.33 -2.80
CA LEU A 47 7.66 -8.87 -2.87
C LEU A 47 6.43 -8.38 -2.10
N LEU A 48 5.26 -8.98 -2.35
CA LEU A 48 4.02 -8.58 -1.68
C LEU A 48 4.04 -8.86 -0.18
N LEU A 49 4.73 -9.92 0.26
CA LEU A 49 4.88 -10.20 1.68
C LEU A 49 5.70 -9.12 2.40
N PHE A 50 6.77 -8.63 1.77
CA PHE A 50 7.54 -7.51 2.30
C PHE A 50 6.71 -6.22 2.34
N GLN A 51 6.05 -5.88 1.23
CA GLN A 51 5.17 -4.70 1.19
C GLN A 51 4.07 -4.76 2.24
N ALA A 52 3.42 -5.92 2.38
CA ALA A 52 2.41 -6.11 3.41
C ALA A 52 2.98 -5.95 4.82
N HIS A 53 4.20 -6.43 5.07
CA HIS A 53 4.85 -6.25 6.37
C HIS A 53 5.09 -4.77 6.69
N ASP A 54 5.63 -4.01 5.73
CA ASP A 54 5.87 -2.57 5.91
C ASP A 54 4.57 -1.80 6.18
N LEU A 55 3.49 -2.14 5.44
CA LEU A 55 2.17 -1.55 5.66
C LEU A 55 1.57 -1.94 7.02
N GLU A 56 1.74 -3.19 7.46
CA GLU A 56 1.30 -3.63 8.79
C GLU A 56 1.99 -2.80 9.89
N GLN A 57 3.31 -2.59 9.78
CA GLN A 57 4.06 -1.75 10.72
C GLN A 57 3.56 -0.30 10.70
N ARG A 58 3.34 0.29 9.52
CA ARG A 58 2.77 1.65 9.40
C ARG A 58 1.41 1.78 10.10
N VAL A 59 0.54 0.78 9.98
CA VAL A 59 -0.77 0.80 10.66
C VAL A 59 -0.63 0.63 12.18
N GLU A 60 0.29 -0.23 12.63
CA GLU A 60 0.57 -0.42 14.06
C GLU A 60 1.15 0.84 14.70
N ASP A 61 1.97 1.59 13.97
CA ASP A 61 2.54 2.88 14.39
C ASP A 61 1.56 4.06 14.24
N MET A 62 0.44 3.86 13.53
CA MET A 62 -0.53 4.93 13.23
C MET A 62 -1.08 5.63 14.48
N PRO A 63 -1.45 4.95 15.59
CA PRO A 63 -1.88 5.63 16.80
C PRO A 63 -0.83 6.62 17.31
N LEU A 64 0.44 6.22 17.36
CA LEU A 64 1.54 7.07 17.79
C LEU A 64 1.73 8.25 16.81
N HIS A 65 1.68 7.98 15.51
CA HIS A 65 1.73 9.02 14.48
C HIS A 65 0.63 10.08 14.69
N LEU A 66 -0.62 9.65 14.83
CA LEU A 66 -1.77 10.53 15.04
C LEU A 66 -1.73 11.26 16.39
N HIS A 67 -1.07 10.70 17.41
CA HIS A 67 -0.87 11.38 18.68
C HIS A 67 0.08 12.57 18.59
N ALA A 68 1.07 12.52 17.70
CA ALA A 68 1.97 13.63 17.43
C ALA A 68 1.32 14.76 16.60
N ARG A 69 0.11 14.51 16.07
CA ARG A 69 -0.61 15.43 15.17
C ARG A 69 -1.59 16.33 15.92
N ALA A 70 -1.72 17.58 15.45
CA ALA A 70 -2.61 18.60 15.99
C ALA A 70 -4.06 18.44 15.48
N ILE A 71 -4.61 17.23 15.58
CA ILE A 71 -5.97 16.88 15.15
C ILE A 71 -6.89 16.50 16.32
N PRO A 72 -8.22 16.63 16.16
CA PRO A 72 -9.19 16.26 17.19
C PRO A 72 -9.08 14.79 17.63
N PRO A 73 -9.28 14.47 18.93
CA PRO A 73 -9.21 13.09 19.42
C PRO A 73 -10.23 12.13 18.79
N CYS A 74 -11.41 12.61 18.38
CA CYS A 74 -12.41 11.78 17.70
C CYS A 74 -11.89 11.26 16.35
N TRP A 75 -11.24 12.12 15.56
CA TRP A 75 -10.67 11.75 14.27
C TRP A 75 -9.59 10.68 14.40
N ARG A 76 -8.76 10.75 15.45
CA ARG A 76 -7.74 9.72 15.70
C ARG A 76 -8.37 8.33 15.85
N ARG A 77 -9.49 8.25 16.58
CA ARG A 77 -10.22 6.99 16.77
C ARG A 77 -10.86 6.53 15.47
N GLU A 78 -11.47 7.43 14.72
CA GLU A 78 -12.12 7.12 13.44
C GLU A 78 -11.12 6.58 12.41
N ILE A 79 -9.92 7.18 12.30
CA ILE A 79 -8.86 6.70 11.40
C ILE A 79 -8.42 5.28 11.78
N VAL A 80 -8.14 5.03 13.06
CA VAL A 80 -7.74 3.69 13.53
C VAL A 80 -8.87 2.67 13.30
N GLN A 81 -10.12 3.05 13.56
CA GLN A 81 -11.30 2.21 13.31
C GLN A 81 -11.49 1.90 11.82
N HIS A 82 -11.17 2.86 10.95
CA HIS A 82 -11.24 2.69 9.50
C HIS A 82 -10.16 1.73 8.97
N LEU A 83 -8.92 1.84 9.47
CA LEU A 83 -7.80 1.00 9.02
C LEU A 83 -7.84 -0.44 9.55
N THR A 84 -8.42 -0.64 10.73
CA THR A 84 -8.50 -1.97 11.40
C THR A 84 -9.12 -3.07 10.52
N PRO A 85 -10.31 -2.91 9.91
CA PRO A 85 -10.88 -3.96 9.06
C PRO A 85 -10.04 -4.25 7.81
N ILE A 86 -9.41 -3.23 7.23
CA ILE A 86 -8.53 -3.37 6.07
C ILE A 86 -7.29 -4.19 6.43
N LEU A 87 -6.68 -3.89 7.59
CA LEU A 87 -5.57 -4.66 8.14
C LEU A 87 -5.95 -6.13 8.38
N HIS A 88 -7.16 -6.39 8.91
CA HIS A 88 -7.65 -7.75 9.07
C HIS A 88 -7.83 -8.48 7.74
N GLN A 89 -8.35 -7.81 6.72
CA GLN A 89 -8.46 -8.37 5.36
C GLN A 89 -7.10 -8.70 4.77
N LEU A 90 -6.11 -7.80 4.91
CA LEU A 90 -4.73 -8.05 4.48
C LEU A 90 -4.16 -9.30 5.15
N ARG A 91 -4.26 -9.38 6.50
CA ARG A 91 -3.79 -10.52 7.30
C ARG A 91 -4.47 -11.82 6.86
N PHE A 92 -5.76 -11.77 6.58
CA PHE A 92 -6.52 -12.91 6.07
C PHE A 92 -6.01 -13.38 4.71
N CYS A 93 -5.89 -12.47 3.74
CA CYS A 93 -5.36 -12.80 2.41
C CYS A 93 -3.93 -13.32 2.46
N ARG A 94 -3.06 -12.70 3.28
CA ARG A 94 -1.69 -13.15 3.52
C ARG A 94 -1.65 -14.60 3.99
N ARG A 95 -2.43 -14.95 5.01
CA ARG A 95 -2.52 -16.34 5.52
C ARG A 95 -2.98 -17.31 4.44
N ARG A 96 -3.93 -16.93 3.59
CA ARG A 96 -4.41 -17.78 2.49
C ARG A 96 -3.33 -18.05 1.45
N VAL A 97 -2.52 -17.04 1.09
CA VAL A 97 -1.40 -17.20 0.16
C VAL A 97 -0.29 -18.04 0.78
N ILE A 98 0.09 -17.75 2.04
CA ILE A 98 1.09 -18.55 2.75
C ILE A 98 0.65 -20.00 2.83
N ASN A 99 -0.60 -20.30 3.18
CA ASN A 99 -1.09 -21.68 3.25
C ASN A 99 -1.19 -22.36 1.87
N ALA A 100 -1.28 -21.57 0.80
CA ALA A 100 -1.33 -22.06 -0.58
C ALA A 100 0.06 -22.34 -1.18
N TRP A 101 1.16 -22.06 -0.48
CA TRP A 101 2.52 -22.21 -1.03
C TRP A 101 2.80 -23.60 -1.61
N ARG A 102 2.17 -24.64 -1.03
CA ARG A 102 2.28 -26.03 -1.50
C ARG A 102 1.76 -26.22 -2.93
N LEU A 103 0.88 -25.35 -3.42
CA LEU A 103 0.38 -25.38 -4.80
C LEU A 103 1.44 -25.00 -5.84
N LEU A 104 2.53 -24.35 -5.41
CA LEU A 104 3.69 -24.08 -6.26
C LEU A 104 4.67 -25.25 -6.32
N LEU A 105 4.54 -26.24 -5.44
CA LEU A 105 5.39 -27.43 -5.40
C LEU A 105 4.89 -28.52 -6.37
N PRO A 106 5.75 -29.51 -6.69
CA PRO A 106 5.30 -30.71 -7.41
C PRO A 106 4.19 -31.46 -6.64
N PRO A 107 3.20 -32.07 -7.32
CA PRO A 107 3.03 -32.16 -8.77
C PRO A 107 2.57 -30.85 -9.42
N PHE A 108 3.18 -30.53 -10.57
CA PHE A 108 3.02 -29.25 -11.26
C PHE A 108 1.75 -29.21 -12.12
N ASP A 109 0.60 -29.06 -11.48
CA ASP A 109 -0.68 -28.90 -12.19
C ASP A 109 -0.99 -27.43 -12.53
N ARG A 110 -1.67 -27.23 -13.65
CA ARG A 110 -2.11 -25.89 -14.10
C ARG A 110 -3.24 -25.32 -13.23
N ALA A 111 -4.13 -26.19 -12.74
CA ALA A 111 -5.21 -25.79 -11.85
C ALA A 111 -4.66 -25.24 -10.53
N ASN A 112 -3.65 -25.90 -9.95
CA ASN A 112 -2.98 -25.46 -8.72
C ASN A 112 -2.31 -24.10 -8.89
N LEU A 113 -1.64 -23.87 -10.04
CA LEU A 113 -1.04 -22.58 -10.35
C LEU A 113 -2.11 -21.48 -10.47
N HIS A 114 -3.20 -21.75 -11.20
CA HIS A 114 -4.28 -20.78 -11.36
C HIS A 114 -4.95 -20.43 -10.02
N GLU A 115 -5.21 -21.42 -9.18
CA GLU A 115 -5.76 -21.21 -7.85
C GLU A 115 -4.82 -20.37 -6.98
N TYR A 116 -3.50 -20.63 -7.05
CA TYR A 116 -2.51 -19.83 -6.37
C TYR A 116 -2.51 -18.37 -6.86
N GLU A 117 -2.50 -18.16 -8.17
CA GLU A 117 -2.55 -16.84 -8.80
C GLU A 117 -3.80 -16.04 -8.37
N GLN A 118 -4.97 -16.68 -8.29
CA GLN A 118 -6.19 -16.01 -7.80
C GLN A 118 -6.05 -15.54 -6.35
N ARG A 119 -5.52 -16.39 -5.46
CA ARG A 119 -5.27 -16.02 -4.05
C ARG A 119 -4.24 -14.89 -3.96
N LEU A 120 -3.21 -14.94 -4.81
CA LEU A 120 -2.16 -13.91 -4.88
C LEU A 120 -2.72 -12.57 -5.37
N GLN A 121 -3.62 -12.58 -6.35
CA GLN A 121 -4.32 -11.37 -6.82
C GLN A 121 -5.18 -10.74 -5.73
N GLN A 122 -5.94 -11.54 -4.98
CA GLN A 122 -6.72 -11.04 -3.84
C GLN A 122 -5.82 -10.41 -2.77
N PHE A 123 -4.66 -11.01 -2.50
CA PHE A 123 -3.68 -10.45 -1.58
C PHE A 123 -3.10 -9.14 -2.09
N HIS A 124 -2.70 -9.08 -3.36
CA HIS A 124 -2.20 -7.86 -4.00
C HIS A 124 -3.23 -6.72 -3.96
N GLN A 125 -4.51 -7.01 -4.24
CA GLN A 125 -5.58 -6.01 -4.13
C GLN A 125 -5.71 -5.50 -2.69
N SER A 126 -5.58 -6.39 -1.70
CA SER A 126 -5.65 -6.01 -0.27
C SER A 126 -4.47 -5.13 0.14
N VAL A 127 -3.26 -5.41 -0.37
CA VAL A 127 -2.06 -4.57 -0.18
C VAL A 127 -2.31 -3.17 -0.73
N ARG A 128 -2.76 -3.06 -1.99
CA ARG A 128 -3.02 -1.77 -2.64
C ARG A 128 -4.09 -0.97 -1.93
N LEU A 129 -5.16 -1.62 -1.47
CA LEU A 129 -6.24 -0.96 -0.75
C LEU A 129 -5.74 -0.35 0.57
N LEU A 130 -4.89 -1.08 1.31
CA LEU A 130 -4.33 -0.55 2.55
C LEU A 130 -3.37 0.61 2.32
N ASP A 131 -2.52 0.50 1.30
CA ASP A 131 -1.58 1.57 0.92
C ASP A 131 -2.32 2.86 0.55
N GLN A 132 -3.36 2.76 -0.28
CA GLN A 132 -4.23 3.88 -0.63
C GLN A 132 -4.94 4.48 0.58
N ALA A 133 -5.51 3.64 1.44
CA ALA A 133 -6.19 4.11 2.64
C ALA A 133 -5.24 4.85 3.60
N LEU A 134 -4.00 4.40 3.73
CA LEU A 134 -2.97 5.08 4.53
C LEU A 134 -2.63 6.45 3.94
N ASP A 135 -2.37 6.52 2.63
CA ASP A 135 -2.05 7.78 1.96
C ASP A 135 -3.22 8.78 2.00
N GLU A 136 -4.46 8.30 1.85
CA GLU A 136 -5.67 9.11 2.02
C GLU A 136 -5.79 9.64 3.45
N CYS A 137 -5.53 8.80 4.47
CA CYS A 137 -5.52 9.24 5.86
C CYS A 137 -4.44 10.31 6.11
N ASP A 138 -3.21 10.09 5.63
CA ASP A 138 -2.08 11.02 5.81
C ASP A 138 -2.35 12.38 5.13
N THR A 139 -2.92 12.36 3.92
CA THR A 139 -3.29 13.59 3.20
C THR A 139 -4.41 14.36 3.91
N GLN A 140 -5.45 13.67 4.38
CA GLN A 140 -6.56 14.29 5.12
C GLN A 140 -6.10 14.86 6.46
N VAL A 141 -5.28 14.12 7.22
CA VAL A 141 -4.70 14.59 8.48
C VAL A 141 -3.87 15.85 8.25
N THR A 142 -2.99 15.84 7.25
CA THR A 142 -2.15 17.01 6.92
C THR A 142 -3.00 18.22 6.50
N ALA A 143 -4.06 18.01 5.73
CA ALA A 143 -4.97 19.09 5.35
C ALA A 143 -5.72 19.67 6.55
N ALA A 144 -6.20 18.81 7.46
CA ALA A 144 -6.89 19.22 8.67
C ALA A 144 -5.97 19.98 9.64
N GLU A 145 -4.72 19.56 9.80
CA GLU A 145 -3.72 20.28 10.59
C GLU A 145 -3.48 21.68 10.04
N ARG A 146 -3.29 21.82 8.73
CA ARG A 146 -3.11 23.12 8.07
C ARG A 146 -4.31 24.03 8.30
N HIS A 147 -5.52 23.48 8.18
CA HIS A 147 -6.74 24.24 8.42
C HIS A 147 -6.83 24.68 9.89
N GLY A 148 -6.59 23.77 10.83
CA GLY A 148 -6.59 24.05 12.27
C GLY A 148 -5.57 25.12 12.67
N ALA A 149 -4.34 25.02 12.15
CA ALA A 149 -3.29 26.02 12.39
C ALA A 149 -3.70 27.40 11.83
N SER A 150 -4.27 27.45 10.64
CA SER A 150 -4.75 28.70 10.04
C SER A 150 -5.86 29.35 10.87
N ALA A 151 -6.82 28.56 11.36
CA ALA A 151 -7.92 29.02 12.19
C ALA A 151 -7.43 29.53 13.55
N PHE A 152 -6.44 28.84 14.14
CA PHE A 152 -5.79 29.27 15.38
C PHE A 152 -5.09 30.63 15.21
N LEU A 153 -4.28 30.80 14.16
CA LEU A 153 -3.61 32.06 13.87
C LEU A 153 -4.59 33.21 13.66
N GLN A 154 -5.66 32.97 12.88
CA GLN A 154 -6.72 33.95 12.66
C GLN A 154 -7.38 34.37 13.99
N ARG A 155 -7.72 33.39 14.85
CA ARG A 155 -8.32 33.65 16.16
C ARG A 155 -7.37 34.42 17.08
N TRP A 156 -6.08 34.02 17.10
CA TRP A 156 -5.07 34.70 17.88
C TRP A 156 -4.90 36.17 17.46
N TYR A 157 -4.81 36.42 16.15
CA TYR A 157 -4.70 37.78 15.61
C TYR A 157 -5.94 38.62 15.91
N ARG A 158 -7.15 38.05 15.76
CA ARG A 158 -8.41 38.71 16.16
C ARG A 158 -8.41 39.11 17.64
N ASN A 159 -7.99 38.20 18.52
CA ASN A 159 -7.90 38.48 19.96
C ASN A 159 -6.87 39.57 20.27
N LEU A 160 -5.71 39.57 19.58
CA LEU A 160 -4.68 40.59 19.73
C LEU A 160 -5.17 41.97 19.29
N LEU A 161 -5.82 42.04 18.12
CA LEU A 161 -6.42 43.27 17.60
C LEU A 161 -7.53 43.79 18.52
N ALA A 162 -8.39 42.91 19.05
CA ALA A 162 -9.42 43.28 20.01
C ALA A 162 -8.83 43.90 21.28
N LYS A 163 -7.77 43.31 21.85
CA LYS A 163 -7.06 43.87 23.02
C LYS A 163 -6.45 45.25 22.74
N ARG A 164 -5.99 45.49 21.51
CA ARG A 164 -5.46 46.80 21.08
C ARG A 164 -6.55 47.83 20.75
N GLY A 165 -7.82 47.49 20.96
CA GLY A 165 -8.95 48.37 20.69
C GLY A 165 -9.23 48.57 19.19
N PHE A 166 -8.72 47.68 18.32
CA PHE A 166 -8.91 47.80 16.88
C PHE A 166 -10.39 47.74 16.47
N TYR A 167 -11.17 46.87 17.12
CA TYR A 167 -12.60 46.69 16.84
C TYR A 167 -13.52 47.64 17.63
N THR A 168 -12.96 48.45 18.55
CA THR A 168 -13.73 49.42 19.36
C THR A 168 -13.46 50.86 18.99
N LYS A 169 -12.37 51.15 18.27
CA LYS A 169 -12.16 52.47 17.67
C LYS A 169 -13.16 52.69 16.53
N THR A 170 -14.11 53.59 16.74
CA THR A 170 -14.94 54.15 15.67
C THR A 170 -14.04 54.87 14.68
N LEU A 171 -13.65 54.17 13.61
CA LEU A 171 -13.02 54.81 12.46
C LEU A 171 -14.07 55.71 11.79
N GLN A 172 -13.88 57.02 11.90
CA GLN A 172 -14.59 58.02 11.10
C GLN A 172 -14.16 57.84 9.63
N LEU A 173 -14.77 56.88 8.95
CA LEU A 173 -14.50 56.62 7.54
C LEU A 173 -15.15 57.74 6.71
N SER A 174 -14.33 58.67 6.24
CA SER A 174 -14.75 59.65 5.22
C SER A 174 -15.16 58.95 3.91
N ARG A 175 -15.89 59.66 3.04
CA ARG A 175 -16.47 59.12 1.80
C ARG A 175 -15.44 58.42 0.89
N HIS A 176 -14.17 58.81 0.98
CA HIS A 176 -13.05 58.27 0.20
C HIS A 176 -12.51 56.92 0.71
N HIS A 177 -12.86 56.51 1.93
CA HIS A 177 -12.37 55.26 2.54
C HIS A 177 -13.37 54.09 2.44
N ARG A 178 -14.58 54.33 1.90
CA ARG A 178 -15.57 53.27 1.63
C ARG A 178 -15.10 52.44 0.42
N GLY A 179 -14.58 51.24 0.70
CA GLY A 179 -14.13 50.29 -0.33
C GLY A 179 -12.75 49.70 -0.09
N LEU A 180 -11.96 50.26 0.86
CA LEU A 180 -10.59 49.80 1.15
C LEU A 180 -10.51 48.45 1.87
N ILE A 181 -11.61 48.00 2.50
CA ILE A 181 -11.67 46.67 3.15
C ILE A 181 -12.83 45.89 2.53
N PRO A 182 -12.55 44.93 1.62
CA PRO A 182 -13.57 44.08 1.05
C PRO A 182 -14.31 43.32 2.16
N GLY A 183 -15.65 43.39 2.19
CA GLY A 183 -16.50 42.55 3.04
C GLY A 183 -16.98 43.14 4.37
N ILE A 184 -16.55 44.33 4.82
CA ILE A 184 -17.06 44.93 6.08
C ILE A 184 -18.38 45.71 5.87
N PHE A 185 -18.68 46.16 4.65
CA PHE A 185 -19.85 47.02 4.37
C PHE A 185 -20.69 46.59 3.17
N SER A 186 -20.86 45.28 2.91
CA SER A 186 -21.96 44.86 2.02
C SER A 186 -23.29 44.91 2.79
N ARG A 187 -23.91 46.08 2.87
CA ARG A 187 -25.35 46.20 3.13
C ARG A 187 -26.04 45.82 1.81
N GLY A 188 -26.96 44.87 1.76
CA GLY A 188 -28.22 44.99 2.49
C GLY A 188 -29.04 46.07 1.79
N THR A 189 -29.53 45.77 0.59
CA THR A 189 -30.66 46.45 -0.04
C THR A 189 -31.93 45.71 0.36
#